data_AF-A0A957F092-F1
#
_entry.id   AF-A0A957F092-F1
#
_cell.length_a   1.000
_cell.length_b   1.000
_cell.length_c   1.000
_cell.angle_alpha   90.00
_cell.angle_beta   90.00
_cell.angle_gamma   90.00
#
_symmetry.space_group_name_H-M   'P 1'
#
loop_
_entity.id
_entity.type
_entity.pdbx_description
1 polymer ?
#
loop_
_entity_poly.entity_id
_entity_poly.type
_entity_poly.pdbx_seq_one_letter_code
_entity_poly.pdbx_strand_id
1 'polypeptide(L)'
;DLGIDETAASTIRAGSLPPLLIVMPAGGWLADNTSGGPGSYERFVLDELIPHVEATTCAWAAPAGRAIGGLSRGGYWALEIAFRFPDHFASVGGHSAALFDQYAGPAINPQTTGLTQPLGDLRIYLDIGDADYLRAPLVQLHEDMARLGVPHTWQPNPGGHDDAYWRSQLDAYLAWYTAVWPTDRAAYPPCQQK
;
A
#
# COMPACT_ATOMS: atom_id res chain seq x y z
N ASP A 1 -10.74 10.80 10.53
CA ASP A 1 -11.27 10.50 9.20
C ASP A 1 -10.54 11.34 8.16
N LEU A 2 -9.97 10.73 7.13
CA LEU A 2 -9.23 11.41 6.08
C LEU A 2 -10.11 11.73 4.86
N GLY A 3 -11.34 11.19 4.78
CA GLY A 3 -12.24 11.44 3.67
C GLY A 3 -11.88 10.72 2.37
N ILE A 4 -11.30 9.52 2.49
CA ILE A 4 -10.91 8.69 1.34
C ILE A 4 -12.14 8.17 0.59
N ASP A 5 -13.24 7.93 1.30
CA ASP A 5 -14.51 7.48 0.73
C ASP A 5 -15.20 8.60 -0.05
N GLU A 6 -15.25 9.84 0.43
CA GLU A 6 -15.78 10.95 -0.38
C GLU A 6 -14.89 11.23 -1.59
N THR A 7 -13.58 11.19 -1.42
CA THR A 7 -12.60 11.38 -2.51
C THR A 7 -12.82 10.33 -3.59
N ALA A 8 -12.83 9.04 -3.23
CA ALA A 8 -13.07 7.94 -4.16
C ALA A 8 -14.45 8.04 -4.82
N ALA A 9 -15.51 8.31 -4.05
CA ALA A 9 -16.86 8.40 -4.60
C ALA A 9 -17.01 9.57 -5.59
N SER A 10 -16.35 10.70 -5.33
CA SER A 10 -16.40 11.86 -6.23
C SER A 10 -15.68 11.62 -7.56
N THR A 11 -14.50 11.00 -7.52
CA THR A 11 -13.66 10.74 -8.69
C THR A 11 -14.20 9.57 -9.53
N ILE A 12 -14.80 8.55 -8.90
CA ILE A 12 -15.54 7.50 -9.62
C ILE A 12 -16.75 8.11 -10.36
N ARG A 13 -17.53 8.99 -9.70
CA ARG A 13 -18.67 9.68 -10.36
C ARG A 13 -18.22 10.57 -11.52
N ALA A 14 -17.04 11.16 -11.42
CA ALA A 14 -16.44 11.96 -12.50
C ALA A 14 -15.86 11.10 -13.64
N GLY A 15 -15.75 9.78 -13.46
CA GLY A 15 -15.17 8.85 -14.45
C GLY A 15 -13.64 8.88 -14.51
N SER A 16 -12.97 9.52 -13.56
CA SER A 16 -11.51 9.62 -13.50
C SER A 16 -10.86 8.45 -12.74
N LEU A 17 -11.62 7.73 -11.93
CA LEU A 17 -11.20 6.48 -11.31
C LEU A 17 -12.10 5.31 -11.72
N PRO A 18 -11.53 4.10 -11.86
CA PRO A 18 -12.35 2.89 -11.96
C PRO A 18 -13.16 2.65 -10.69
N PRO A 19 -14.26 1.88 -10.75
CA PRO A 19 -14.90 1.33 -9.56
C PRO A 19 -13.91 0.48 -8.75
N LEU A 20 -13.84 0.71 -7.44
CA LEU A 20 -12.95 -0.02 -6.53
C LEU A 20 -13.62 -0.35 -5.19
N LEU A 21 -13.04 -1.29 -4.48
CA LEU A 21 -13.31 -1.57 -3.06
C LEU A 21 -12.16 -1.03 -2.23
N ILE A 22 -12.48 -0.33 -1.14
CA ILE A 22 -11.51 0.16 -0.16
C ILE A 22 -11.76 -0.57 1.15
N VAL A 23 -10.76 -1.31 1.64
CA VAL A 23 -10.84 -2.09 2.86
C VAL A 23 -9.86 -1.52 3.87
N MET A 24 -10.35 -0.99 4.98
CA MET A 24 -9.56 -0.38 6.05
C MET A 24 -9.71 -1.20 7.34
N PRO A 25 -8.94 -2.30 7.49
CA PRO A 25 -9.04 -3.15 8.67
C PRO A 25 -8.50 -2.42 9.90
N ALA A 26 -9.15 -2.60 11.06
CA ALA A 26 -8.56 -2.22 12.33
C ALA A 26 -7.33 -3.10 12.61
N GLY A 27 -6.20 -2.47 12.97
CA GLY A 27 -4.96 -3.20 13.27
C GLY A 27 -5.00 -3.93 14.62
N GLY A 28 -5.47 -3.24 15.66
CA GLY A 28 -5.52 -3.73 17.03
C GLY A 28 -4.17 -4.27 17.52
N TRP A 29 -4.23 -5.20 18.48
CA TRP A 29 -3.05 -5.78 19.11
C TRP A 29 -2.08 -6.43 18.11
N LEU A 30 -2.59 -7.07 17.04
CA LEU A 30 -1.75 -7.71 16.04
C LEU A 30 -0.86 -6.69 15.32
N ALA A 31 -1.44 -5.63 14.78
CA ALA A 31 -0.67 -4.59 14.08
C ALA A 31 0.24 -3.76 15.00
N ASP A 32 0.00 -3.81 16.31
CA ASP A 32 0.82 -3.12 17.32
C ASP A 32 2.03 -3.95 17.76
N ASN A 33 1.94 -5.28 17.76
CA ASN A 33 2.88 -6.14 18.48
C ASN A 33 3.47 -7.28 17.64
N THR A 34 3.10 -7.40 16.37
CA THR A 34 3.55 -8.51 15.51
C THR A 34 4.01 -8.00 14.16
N SER A 35 4.98 -8.71 13.58
CA SER A 35 5.53 -8.46 12.25
C SER A 35 5.99 -9.80 11.69
N GLY A 36 5.57 -10.10 10.46
CA GLY A 36 5.91 -11.32 9.75
C GLY A 36 5.58 -12.68 10.39
N GLY A 37 5.27 -13.66 9.55
CA GLY A 37 5.17 -15.07 9.98
C GLY A 37 3.89 -15.43 10.75
N PRO A 38 3.74 -16.69 11.22
CA PRO A 38 2.49 -17.20 11.76
C PRO A 38 1.94 -16.37 12.93
N GLY A 39 0.64 -16.07 12.90
CA GLY A 39 -0.04 -15.30 13.94
C GLY A 39 0.26 -13.79 13.93
N SER A 40 0.90 -13.28 12.86
CA SER A 40 1.16 -11.85 12.70
C SER A 40 0.05 -11.11 11.94
N TYR A 41 0.09 -9.78 12.00
CA TYR A 41 -0.78 -8.94 11.18
C TYR A 41 -0.60 -9.17 9.68
N GLU A 42 0.62 -9.46 9.21
CA GLU A 42 0.87 -9.88 7.82
C GLU A 42 0.02 -11.10 7.45
N ARG A 43 -0.02 -12.12 8.31
CA ARG A 43 -0.77 -13.36 8.03
C ARG A 43 -2.26 -13.18 8.17
N PHE A 44 -2.71 -12.35 9.10
CA PHE A 44 -4.11 -11.92 9.11
C PHE A 44 -4.52 -11.26 7.79
N VAL A 45 -3.71 -10.34 7.25
CA VAL A 45 -4.03 -9.67 5.98
C VAL A 45 -4.08 -10.67 4.82
N LEU A 46 -3.05 -11.52 4.70
CA LEU A 46 -2.88 -12.43 3.56
C LEU A 46 -3.82 -13.65 3.61
N ASP A 47 -3.94 -14.27 4.78
CA ASP A 47 -4.55 -15.60 4.91
C ASP A 47 -6.02 -15.52 5.37
N GLU A 48 -6.46 -14.37 5.92
CA GLU A 48 -7.82 -14.19 6.44
C GLU A 48 -8.58 -13.05 5.74
N LEU A 49 -8.05 -11.82 5.80
CA LEU A 49 -8.75 -10.63 5.32
C LEU A 49 -8.99 -10.65 3.80
N ILE A 50 -7.93 -10.84 3.01
CA ILE A 50 -8.04 -10.88 1.54
C ILE A 50 -8.99 -12.01 1.11
N PRO A 51 -8.82 -13.27 1.56
CA PRO A 51 -9.77 -14.34 1.24
C PRO A 51 -11.20 -14.05 1.65
N HIS A 52 -11.42 -13.43 2.82
CA HIS A 52 -12.77 -13.06 3.25
C HIS A 52 -13.42 -12.02 2.34
N VAL A 53 -12.68 -10.96 1.98
CA VAL A 53 -13.19 -9.91 1.07
C VAL A 53 -13.50 -10.51 -0.31
N GLU A 54 -12.62 -11.34 -0.85
CA GLU A 54 -12.83 -11.99 -2.15
C GLU A 54 -14.00 -12.99 -2.15
N ALA A 55 -14.27 -13.62 -1.00
CA ALA A 55 -15.40 -14.55 -0.86
C ALA A 55 -16.75 -13.83 -0.66
N THR A 56 -16.75 -12.61 -0.13
CA THR A 56 -17.97 -11.89 0.28
C THR A 56 -18.32 -10.70 -0.61
N THR A 57 -17.45 -10.34 -1.55
CA THR A 57 -17.62 -9.21 -2.45
C THR A 57 -17.27 -9.60 -3.88
N CYS A 58 -17.64 -8.75 -4.86
CA CYS A 58 -17.24 -8.93 -6.25
C CYS A 58 -15.82 -8.39 -6.54
N ALA A 59 -14.87 -8.62 -5.64
CA ALA A 59 -13.48 -8.19 -5.81
C ALA A 59 -12.80 -8.91 -6.99
N TRP A 60 -11.89 -8.22 -7.67
CA TRP A 60 -11.03 -8.84 -8.66
C TRP A 60 -9.93 -9.65 -7.96
N ALA A 61 -10.18 -10.96 -7.81
CA ALA A 61 -9.31 -11.90 -7.09
C ALA A 61 -8.05 -12.30 -7.87
N ALA A 62 -7.29 -11.33 -8.37
CA ALA A 62 -5.98 -11.52 -8.98
C ALA A 62 -5.02 -10.41 -8.54
N PRO A 63 -3.68 -10.66 -8.52
CA PRO A 63 -2.71 -9.65 -8.12
C PRO A 63 -2.86 -8.34 -8.88
N ALA A 64 -3.14 -8.42 -10.19
CA ALA A 64 -3.42 -7.29 -11.07
C ALA A 64 -4.53 -6.35 -10.57
N GLY A 65 -5.52 -6.88 -9.83
CA GLY A 65 -6.65 -6.13 -9.26
C GLY A 65 -6.45 -5.72 -7.79
N ARG A 66 -5.25 -5.89 -7.22
CA ARG A 66 -4.98 -5.61 -5.80
C ARG A 66 -3.90 -4.53 -5.64
N ALA A 67 -4.16 -3.62 -4.72
CA ALA A 67 -3.21 -2.64 -4.23
C ALA A 67 -3.19 -2.69 -2.70
N ILE A 68 -2.04 -2.41 -2.09
CA ILE A 68 -1.91 -2.25 -0.64
C ILE A 68 -1.23 -0.92 -0.32
N GLY A 69 -1.75 -0.21 0.68
CA GLY A 69 -1.31 1.13 1.02
C GLY A 69 -1.42 1.40 2.49
N GLY A 70 -0.56 2.28 2.99
CA GLY A 70 -0.67 2.73 4.37
C GLY A 70 0.12 4.00 4.66
N LEU A 71 -0.32 4.66 5.72
CA LEU A 71 0.27 5.89 6.24
C LEU A 71 1.12 5.57 7.47
N SER A 72 2.27 6.22 7.67
CA SER A 72 3.07 6.08 8.89
C SER A 72 3.44 4.62 9.18
N ARG A 73 3.07 4.09 10.34
CA ARG A 73 3.23 2.66 10.66
C ARG A 73 2.47 1.74 9.69
N GLY A 74 1.32 2.17 9.18
CA GLY A 74 0.61 1.45 8.11
C GLY A 74 1.42 1.38 6.82
N GLY A 75 2.21 2.43 6.51
CA GLY A 75 3.12 2.44 5.37
C GLY A 75 4.25 1.43 5.52
N TYR A 76 4.77 1.28 6.75
CA TYR A 76 5.70 0.20 7.07
C TYR A 76 5.06 -1.18 6.83
N TRP A 77 3.84 -1.42 7.33
CA TRP A 77 3.14 -2.70 7.14
C TRP A 77 2.85 -3.01 5.67
N ALA A 78 2.42 -2.02 4.89
CA ALA A 78 2.17 -2.19 3.47
C ALA A 78 3.44 -2.62 2.72
N LEU A 79 4.58 -1.97 2.99
CA LEU A 79 5.86 -2.32 2.40
C LEU A 79 6.38 -3.69 2.88
N GLU A 80 6.28 -3.99 4.19
CA GLU A 80 6.67 -5.30 4.76
C GLU A 80 5.95 -6.44 4.04
N ILE A 81 4.62 -6.35 3.94
CA ILE A 81 3.78 -7.38 3.31
C ILE A 81 4.11 -7.47 1.82
N ALA A 82 4.10 -6.35 1.09
CA ALA A 82 4.26 -6.37 -0.37
C ALA A 82 5.66 -6.81 -0.80
N PHE A 83 6.73 -6.44 -0.09
CA PHE A 83 8.10 -6.84 -0.47
C PHE A 83 8.40 -8.30 -0.18
N ARG A 84 7.64 -8.93 0.73
CA ARG A 84 7.77 -10.36 1.03
C ARG A 84 6.82 -11.23 0.21
N PHE A 85 5.75 -10.64 -0.31
CA PHE A 85 4.74 -11.29 -1.14
C PHE A 85 4.44 -10.46 -2.41
N PRO A 86 5.45 -10.15 -3.23
CA PRO A 86 5.29 -9.22 -4.37
C PRO A 86 4.26 -9.72 -5.39
N ASP A 87 4.13 -11.04 -5.54
CA ASP A 87 3.17 -11.66 -6.46
C ASP A 87 1.70 -11.57 -5.98
N HIS A 88 1.40 -10.97 -4.82
CA HIS A 88 0.02 -10.83 -4.33
C HIS A 88 -0.63 -9.50 -4.74
N PHE A 89 0.17 -8.50 -5.10
CA PHE A 89 -0.28 -7.12 -5.34
C PHE A 89 0.30 -6.56 -6.65
N ALA A 90 -0.50 -5.79 -7.39
CA ALA A 90 0.00 -5.01 -8.52
C ALA A 90 0.80 -3.78 -8.08
N SER A 91 0.46 -3.26 -6.89
CA SER A 91 1.05 -2.01 -6.40
C SER A 91 1.05 -1.91 -4.88
N VAL A 92 2.05 -1.22 -4.36
CA VAL A 92 2.21 -0.87 -2.95
C VAL A 92 2.50 0.62 -2.78
N GLY A 93 1.91 1.25 -1.77
CA GLY A 93 2.27 2.61 -1.35
C GLY A 93 2.69 2.68 0.11
N GLY A 94 3.87 3.23 0.35
CA GLY A 94 4.44 3.51 1.67
C GLY A 94 4.45 5.01 1.93
N HIS A 95 3.32 5.54 2.39
CA HIS A 95 3.11 6.98 2.54
C HIS A 95 3.56 7.45 3.93
N SER A 96 4.52 8.38 3.99
CA SER A 96 5.17 8.79 5.25
C SER A 96 5.62 7.59 6.10
N ALA A 97 6.13 6.51 5.48
CA ALA A 97 6.31 5.23 6.17
C ALA A 97 7.27 5.30 7.38
N ALA A 98 6.84 4.72 8.51
CA ALA A 98 7.62 4.67 9.75
C ALA A 98 8.65 3.54 9.74
N LEU A 99 9.75 3.74 9.02
CA LEU A 99 10.83 2.77 8.89
C LEU A 99 11.72 2.76 10.15
N PHE A 100 11.39 1.89 11.10
CA PHE A 100 12.16 1.68 12.33
C PHE A 100 12.66 0.24 12.42
N ASP A 101 13.96 0.07 12.66
CA ASP A 101 14.60 -1.25 12.75
C ASP A 101 14.09 -2.11 13.92
N GLN A 102 13.49 -1.48 14.92
CA GLN A 102 12.92 -2.16 16.07
C GLN A 102 11.62 -2.91 15.79
N TYR A 103 10.96 -2.64 14.65
CA TYR A 103 9.70 -3.32 14.30
C TYR A 103 9.94 -4.77 13.90
N ALA A 104 10.99 -5.04 13.14
CA ALA A 104 11.34 -6.40 12.76
C ALA A 104 12.81 -6.55 12.37
N GLY A 105 13.31 -7.79 12.45
CA GLY A 105 14.64 -8.12 11.96
C GLY A 105 14.77 -8.03 10.43
N PRO A 106 16.00 -8.11 9.88
CA PRO A 106 16.26 -7.87 8.46
C PRO A 106 15.49 -8.77 7.48
N ALA A 107 15.12 -10.00 7.90
CA ALA A 107 14.33 -10.91 7.06
C ALA A 107 12.88 -10.42 6.82
N ILE A 108 12.43 -9.44 7.60
CA ILE A 108 11.06 -8.92 7.59
C ILE A 108 11.04 -7.42 7.23
N ASN A 109 11.99 -6.64 7.77
CA ASN A 109 12.05 -5.20 7.63
C ASN A 109 12.11 -4.74 6.16
N PRO A 110 11.18 -3.87 5.70
CA PRO A 110 11.12 -3.40 4.32
C PRO A 110 12.36 -2.63 3.85
N GLN A 111 13.15 -2.04 4.76
CA GLN A 111 14.43 -1.42 4.41
C GLN A 111 15.46 -2.45 3.91
N THR A 112 15.33 -3.71 4.31
CA THR A 112 16.17 -4.80 3.81
C THR A 112 15.47 -5.54 2.68
N THR A 113 14.22 -5.99 2.90
CA THR A 113 13.53 -6.86 1.93
C THR A 113 13.26 -6.15 0.61
N GLY A 114 13.03 -4.84 0.60
CA GLY A 114 12.89 -4.04 -0.61
C GLY A 114 14.17 -3.93 -1.46
N LEU A 115 15.32 -4.30 -0.91
CA LEU A 115 16.63 -4.26 -1.58
C LEU A 115 17.16 -5.66 -1.94
N THR A 116 16.71 -6.70 -1.23
CA THR A 116 17.26 -8.05 -1.37
C THR A 116 16.30 -9.04 -2.04
N GLN A 117 15.00 -8.76 -2.05
CA GLN A 117 14.00 -9.67 -2.62
C GLN A 117 13.74 -9.34 -4.10
N PRO A 118 13.43 -10.35 -4.93
CA PRO A 118 12.96 -10.10 -6.29
C PRO A 118 11.54 -9.51 -6.23
N LEU A 119 11.41 -8.21 -6.47
CA LEU A 119 10.10 -7.51 -6.42
C LEU A 119 9.28 -7.63 -7.70
N GLY A 120 9.85 -8.18 -8.79
CA GLY A 120 9.15 -8.39 -10.06
C GLY A 120 8.56 -7.11 -10.63
N ASP A 121 7.29 -7.18 -11.04
CA ASP A 121 6.53 -6.06 -11.62
C ASP A 121 5.78 -5.22 -10.57
N LEU A 122 6.05 -5.44 -9.27
CA LEU A 122 5.40 -4.69 -8.20
C LEU A 122 5.67 -3.19 -8.37
N ARG A 123 4.61 -2.41 -8.58
CA ARG A 123 4.72 -0.94 -8.62
C ARG A 123 4.85 -0.43 -7.19
N ILE A 124 5.84 0.43 -6.92
CA ILE A 124 6.11 0.96 -5.59
C ILE A 124 5.94 2.47 -5.59
N TYR A 125 5.18 3.02 -4.64
CA TYR A 125 5.01 4.45 -4.44
C TYR A 125 5.47 4.86 -3.03
N LEU A 126 6.50 5.68 -2.96
CA LEU A 126 6.98 6.31 -1.74
C LEU A 126 6.78 7.83 -1.84
N ASP A 127 6.11 8.42 -0.86
CA ASP A 127 5.97 9.86 -0.70
C ASP A 127 6.11 10.25 0.77
N ILE A 128 6.45 11.52 0.99
CA ILE A 128 6.61 12.08 2.32
C ILE A 128 6.59 13.60 2.29
N GLY A 129 6.08 14.20 3.36
CA GLY A 129 6.20 15.63 3.62
C GLY A 129 7.66 16.06 3.76
N ASP A 130 8.04 17.20 3.20
CA ASP A 130 9.39 17.75 3.32
C ASP A 130 9.77 18.15 4.75
N ALA A 131 8.78 18.43 5.60
CA ALA A 131 8.92 18.70 7.03
C ALA A 131 8.55 17.51 7.93
N ASP A 132 8.30 16.33 7.36
CA ASP A 132 7.99 15.11 8.10
C ASP A 132 9.22 14.61 8.90
N TYR A 133 9.05 14.30 10.18
CA TYR A 133 10.13 13.84 11.05
C TYR A 133 10.61 12.41 10.72
N LEU A 134 9.82 11.64 9.96
CA LEU A 134 10.18 10.30 9.46
C LEU A 134 10.91 10.34 8.11
N ARG A 135 11.25 11.53 7.60
CA ARG A 135 11.81 11.71 6.25
C ARG A 135 13.13 10.97 6.02
N ALA A 136 14.04 10.99 6.99
CA ALA A 136 15.40 10.49 6.76
C ALA A 136 15.45 8.98 6.42
N PRO A 137 14.82 8.07 7.19
CA PRO A 137 14.79 6.65 6.84
C PRO A 137 14.14 6.35 5.49
N LEU A 138 13.06 7.06 5.13
CA LEU A 138 12.38 6.82 3.85
C LEU A 138 13.19 7.34 2.65
N VAL A 139 13.89 8.46 2.81
CA VAL A 139 14.85 8.95 1.82
C VAL A 139 15.99 7.95 1.63
N GLN A 140 16.51 7.37 2.72
CA GLN A 140 17.55 6.34 2.62
C GLN A 140 17.07 5.12 1.82
N LEU A 141 15.86 4.63 2.09
CA LEU A 141 15.26 3.54 1.30
C LEU A 141 15.14 3.89 -0.18
N HIS A 142 14.67 5.11 -0.50
CA HIS A 142 14.58 5.62 -1.87
C HIS A 142 15.96 5.62 -2.56
N GLU A 143 16.98 6.18 -1.92
CA GLU A 143 18.34 6.26 -2.47
C GLU A 143 18.94 4.87 -2.71
N ASP A 144 18.70 3.94 -1.79
CA ASP A 144 19.18 2.56 -1.90
C ASP A 144 18.49 1.80 -3.03
N MET A 145 17.16 1.94 -3.17
CA MET A 145 16.41 1.39 -4.30
C MET A 145 16.91 1.96 -5.62
N ALA A 146 17.12 3.28 -5.69
CA ALA A 146 17.61 3.94 -6.90
C ALA A 146 19.02 3.44 -7.29
N ARG A 147 19.91 3.29 -6.31
CA ARG A 147 21.26 2.76 -6.50
C ARG A 147 21.28 1.32 -7.01
N LEU A 148 20.33 0.49 -6.57
CA LEU A 148 20.20 -0.90 -7.00
C LEU A 148 19.34 -1.07 -8.26
N GLY A 149 18.78 0.02 -8.80
CA GLY A 149 17.94 -0.03 -10.00
C GLY A 149 16.56 -0.65 -9.76
N VAL A 150 16.07 -0.65 -8.51
CA VAL A 150 14.71 -1.11 -8.18
C VAL A 150 13.70 -0.05 -8.65
N PRO A 151 12.79 -0.35 -9.60
CA PRO A 151 11.84 0.63 -10.09
C PRO A 151 10.84 1.06 -9.00
N HIS A 152 10.74 2.36 -8.75
CA HIS A 152 9.79 2.93 -7.79
C HIS A 152 9.48 4.39 -8.12
N THR A 153 8.34 4.87 -7.63
CA THR A 153 7.93 6.28 -7.67
C THR A 153 8.35 6.96 -6.38
N TRP A 154 9.02 8.10 -6.48
CA TRP A 154 9.39 8.96 -5.36
C TRP A 154 8.79 10.35 -5.55
N GLN A 155 7.90 10.76 -4.64
CA GLN A 155 7.17 12.03 -4.73
C GLN A 155 7.19 12.77 -3.38
N PRO A 156 8.28 13.47 -3.01
CA PRO A 156 8.25 14.34 -1.84
C PRO A 156 7.38 15.57 -2.14
N ASN A 157 6.57 16.00 -1.17
CA ASN A 157 5.72 17.20 -1.31
C ASN A 157 5.83 18.09 -0.06
N PRO A 158 5.46 19.39 -0.14
CA PRO A 158 5.39 20.25 1.03
C PRO A 158 4.41 19.71 2.09
N GLY A 159 4.83 19.65 3.35
CA GLY A 159 3.96 19.27 4.46
C GLY A 159 4.65 18.47 5.56
N GLY A 160 3.90 18.12 6.60
CA GLY A 160 4.39 17.40 7.77
C GLY A 160 3.84 15.97 7.89
N HIS A 161 4.05 15.38 9.07
CA HIS A 161 3.51 14.07 9.43
C HIS A 161 2.09 14.21 10.01
N ASP A 162 1.13 14.63 9.17
CA ASP A 162 -0.20 15.01 9.63
C ASP A 162 -1.32 14.70 8.63
N ASP A 163 -2.55 14.73 9.15
CA ASP A 163 -3.77 14.52 8.37
C ASP A 163 -3.92 15.52 7.22
N ALA A 164 -3.42 16.75 7.34
CA ALA A 164 -3.56 17.75 6.28
C ALA A 164 -2.71 17.38 5.07
N TYR A 165 -1.48 16.92 5.30
CA TYR A 165 -0.63 16.33 4.28
C TYR A 165 -1.33 15.15 3.62
N TRP A 166 -1.70 14.09 4.35
CA TRP A 166 -2.27 12.89 3.74
C TRP A 166 -3.59 13.15 3.00
N ARG A 167 -4.47 14.01 3.54
CA ARG A 167 -5.71 14.43 2.86
C ARG A 167 -5.43 15.07 1.51
N SER A 168 -4.40 15.93 1.44
CA SER A 168 -4.04 16.61 0.19
C SER A 168 -3.53 15.67 -0.91
N GLN A 169 -3.15 14.44 -0.55
CA GLN A 169 -2.56 13.47 -1.47
C GLN A 169 -3.53 12.37 -1.92
N LEU A 170 -4.75 12.27 -1.34
CA LEU A 170 -5.66 11.14 -1.59
C LEU A 170 -6.01 10.95 -3.07
N ASP A 171 -6.27 12.03 -3.81
CA ASP A 171 -6.52 11.96 -5.25
C ASP A 171 -5.34 11.33 -6.00
N ALA A 172 -4.12 11.74 -5.66
CA ALA A 172 -2.90 11.22 -6.28
C ALA A 172 -2.67 9.75 -5.93
N TYR A 173 -2.91 9.35 -4.67
CA TYR A 173 -2.78 7.97 -4.23
C TYR A 173 -3.74 7.06 -5.00
N LEU A 174 -5.03 7.39 -5.00
CA LEU A 174 -6.06 6.60 -5.66
C LEU A 174 -5.83 6.51 -7.18
N ALA A 175 -5.49 7.63 -7.82
CA ALA A 175 -5.16 7.64 -9.25
C ALA A 175 -3.93 6.78 -9.55
N TRP A 176 -2.88 6.84 -8.73
CA TRP A 176 -1.66 6.08 -8.97
C TRP A 176 -1.88 4.57 -8.78
N TYR A 177 -2.59 4.16 -7.71
CA TYR A 177 -2.91 2.75 -7.47
C TYR A 177 -3.68 2.13 -8.64
N THR A 178 -4.70 2.85 -9.11
CA THR A 178 -5.62 2.36 -10.12
C THR A 178 -5.19 2.65 -11.56
N ALA A 179 -4.05 3.30 -11.78
CA ALA A 179 -3.56 3.68 -13.12
C ALA A 179 -3.42 2.52 -14.11
N VAL A 180 -3.27 1.28 -13.62
CA VAL A 180 -3.16 0.06 -14.43
C VAL A 180 -4.45 -0.77 -14.45
N TRP A 181 -5.52 -0.28 -13.83
CA TRP A 181 -6.81 -0.94 -13.81
C TRP A 181 -7.70 -0.41 -14.93
N PRO A 182 -8.47 -1.27 -15.61
CA PRO A 182 -9.47 -0.81 -16.56
C PRO A 182 -10.51 0.09 -15.89
N THR A 183 -10.81 1.25 -16.50
CA THR A 183 -11.89 2.14 -16.05
C THR A 183 -13.28 1.55 -16.33
N ASP A 184 -13.41 0.75 -17.38
CA ASP A 184 -14.65 0.04 -17.72
C ASP A 184 -14.82 -1.21 -16.84
N ARG A 185 -15.89 -1.23 -16.03
CA ARG A 185 -16.26 -2.38 -15.20
C ARG A 185 -16.49 -3.66 -16.02
N ALA A 186 -16.86 -3.56 -17.28
CA ALA A 186 -17.05 -4.72 -18.15
C ALA A 186 -15.73 -5.46 -18.46
N ALA A 187 -14.58 -4.81 -18.28
CA ALA A 187 -13.26 -5.42 -18.45
C ALA A 187 -12.80 -6.22 -17.22
N TYR A 188 -13.49 -6.11 -16.08
CA TYR A 188 -13.16 -6.89 -14.88
C TYR A 188 -13.76 -8.30 -14.96
N PRO A 189 -13.18 -9.28 -14.27
CA PRO A 189 -13.74 -10.62 -14.20
C PRO A 189 -15.22 -10.59 -13.78
N PRO A 190 -16.04 -11.53 -14.29
CA PRO A 190 -17.40 -11.68 -13.84
C PRO A 190 -17.39 -11.96 -12.33
N CYS A 191 -18.35 -11.37 -11.62
CA CYS A 191 -18.52 -11.67 -10.20
C CYS A 191 -18.90 -13.14 -10.08
N GLN A 192 -18.02 -13.95 -9.49
CA GLN A 192 -18.35 -15.31 -9.10
C GLN A 192 -19.23 -15.20 -7.86
N GLN A 193 -20.54 -14.96 -8.05
CA GLN A 193 -21.49 -15.10 -6.94
C GLN A 193 -21.38 -16.55 -6.43
N LYS A 194 -20.94 -16.71 -5.18
CA LYS A 194 -21.07 -17.94 -4.41
C LYS A 194 -22.30 -17.84 -3.52
#